data_AF-A0A9D6X1T9-F1
#
_entry.id   AF-A0A9D6X1T9-F1
#
_cell.length_a   1.000
_cell.length_b   1.000
_cell.length_c   1.000
_cell.angle_alpha   90.00
_cell.angle_beta   90.00
_cell.angle_gamma   90.00
#
_symmetry.space_group_name_H-M   'P 1'
#
loop_
_entity.id
_entity.type
_entity.pdbx_description
1 polymer ?
#
loop_
_entity_poly.entity_id
_entity_poly.type
_entity_poly.pdbx_seq_one_letter_code
_entity_poly.pdbx_strand_id
1 'polypeptide(L)'
;MSIAIQEVTRTFRYNGITLPDVPGLDPRDVRDLYSAQYPELISAGIEAGEVRDGTQEFVFRKAVGTKGAALEGLRIAAVRRRAAIEAQGLGGTEATLCRSLQNHRANACARALSEFVQHNLHAQRQEHAEDRVRLPSSLLAPLP
;
A
#
# COMPACT_ATOMS: atom_id res chain seq x y z
N MET A 1 -10.58 -8.42 -42.27
CA MET A 1 -10.15 -8.69 -40.88
C MET A 1 -11.33 -8.39 -39.97
N SER A 2 -11.82 -9.37 -39.21
CA SER A 2 -12.93 -9.19 -38.28
C SER A 2 -12.39 -8.83 -36.89
N ILE A 3 -12.82 -7.71 -36.34
CA ILE A 3 -12.65 -7.42 -34.90
C ILE A 3 -13.81 -8.14 -34.19
N ALA A 4 -13.47 -9.12 -33.35
CA ALA A 4 -14.43 -9.75 -32.47
C ALA A 4 -14.52 -8.92 -31.19
N ILE A 5 -15.72 -8.47 -30.85
CA ILE A 5 -16.00 -7.76 -29.59
C ILE A 5 -16.28 -8.83 -28.55
N GLN A 6 -15.40 -8.96 -27.56
CA GLN A 6 -15.55 -9.92 -26.48
C GLN A 6 -15.94 -9.15 -25.21
N GLU A 7 -17.08 -9.51 -24.62
CA GLU A 7 -17.56 -8.84 -23.40
C GLU A 7 -16.65 -9.16 -22.22
N VAL A 8 -16.14 -8.12 -21.57
CA VAL A 8 -15.28 -8.25 -20.39
C VAL A 8 -16.16 -8.24 -19.15
N THR A 9 -16.10 -9.31 -18.37
CA THR A 9 -16.79 -9.41 -17.07
C THR A 9 -16.02 -8.60 -16.03
N ARG A 10 -16.71 -7.81 -15.21
CA ARG A 10 -16.05 -7.01 -14.16
C ARG A 10 -16.25 -7.69 -12.81
N THR A 11 -15.19 -7.74 -12.02
CA THR A 11 -15.23 -8.26 -10.65
C THR A 11 -14.74 -7.20 -9.69
N PHE A 12 -15.55 -6.83 -8.71
CA PHE A 12 -15.19 -5.83 -7.69
C PHE A 12 -14.74 -6.51 -6.42
N ARG A 13 -13.59 -6.10 -5.89
CA ARG A 13 -13.05 -6.64 -4.63
C ARG A 13 -12.78 -5.55 -3.64
N TYR A 14 -13.17 -5.80 -2.42
CA TYR A 14 -12.94 -4.90 -1.30
C TYR A 14 -12.63 -5.74 -0.06
N ASN A 15 -11.53 -5.46 0.66
CA ASN A 15 -11.18 -6.14 1.92
C ASN A 15 -11.37 -7.68 1.93
N GLY A 16 -10.99 -8.36 0.83
CA GLY A 16 -11.15 -9.82 0.68
C GLY A 16 -12.54 -10.30 0.25
N ILE A 17 -13.57 -9.45 0.26
CA ILE A 17 -14.91 -9.76 -0.24
C ILE A 17 -15.06 -9.40 -1.72
N THR A 18 -15.91 -10.15 -2.43
CA THR A 18 -16.34 -9.83 -3.80
C THR A 18 -17.66 -9.10 -3.74
N LEU A 19 -17.71 -7.90 -4.30
CA LEU A 19 -18.92 -7.10 -4.39
C LEU A 19 -19.65 -7.42 -5.71
N PRO A 20 -20.98 -7.59 -5.69
CA PRO A 20 -21.75 -7.80 -6.92
C PRO A 20 -21.61 -6.61 -7.88
N ASP A 21 -21.39 -6.90 -9.16
CA ASP A 21 -21.45 -5.88 -10.21
C ASP A 21 -22.90 -5.45 -10.46
N VAL A 22 -23.09 -4.16 -10.74
CA VAL A 22 -24.36 -3.58 -11.18
C VAL A 22 -24.18 -3.11 -12.63
N PRO A 23 -24.81 -3.80 -13.60
CA PRO A 23 -24.68 -3.45 -15.01
C PRO A 23 -25.07 -1.99 -15.27
N GLY A 24 -24.29 -1.30 -16.11
CA GLY A 24 -24.55 0.09 -16.49
C GLY A 24 -23.99 1.15 -15.53
N LEU A 25 -23.44 0.75 -14.38
CA LEU A 25 -22.71 1.66 -13.49
C LEU A 25 -21.21 1.64 -13.78
N ASP A 26 -20.57 2.81 -13.65
CA ASP A 26 -19.11 2.90 -13.65
C ASP A 26 -18.53 2.33 -12.34
N PRO A 27 -17.27 1.83 -12.34
CA PRO A 27 -16.60 1.36 -11.12
C PRO A 27 -16.66 2.34 -9.94
N ARG A 28 -16.68 3.64 -10.23
CA ARG A 28 -16.82 4.69 -9.22
C ARG A 28 -18.21 4.75 -8.62
N ASP A 29 -19.24 4.62 -9.44
CA ASP A 29 -20.63 4.60 -8.99
C ASP A 29 -20.93 3.32 -8.20
N VAL A 30 -20.34 2.18 -8.60
CA VAL A 30 -20.40 0.93 -7.83
C VAL A 30 -19.79 1.12 -6.45
N ARG A 31 -18.62 1.75 -6.34
CA ARG A 31 -18.00 2.10 -5.05
C ARG A 31 -18.91 2.99 -4.21
N ASP A 32 -19.48 4.03 -4.82
CA ASP A 32 -20.31 5.01 -4.12
C ASP A 32 -21.65 4.38 -3.68
N LEU A 33 -22.22 3.46 -4.44
CA LEU A 33 -23.39 2.65 -4.06
C LEU A 33 -23.11 1.80 -2.81
N TYR A 34 -22.01 1.05 -2.81
CA TYR A 34 -21.64 0.19 -1.68
C TYR A 34 -21.13 0.98 -0.47
N SER A 35 -20.83 2.27 -0.63
CA SER A 35 -20.39 3.13 0.47
C SER A 35 -21.46 3.32 1.56
N ALA A 36 -22.74 3.11 1.21
CA ALA A 36 -23.84 3.11 2.18
C ALA A 36 -23.73 1.94 3.19
N GLN A 37 -23.19 0.80 2.75
CA GLN A 37 -22.97 -0.38 3.59
C GLN A 37 -21.55 -0.42 4.18
N TYR A 38 -20.58 0.09 3.43
CA TYR A 38 -19.15 0.13 3.78
C TYR A 38 -18.64 1.58 3.75
N PRO A 39 -18.84 2.38 4.82
CA PRO A 39 -18.51 3.81 4.85
C PRO A 39 -17.06 4.14 4.47
N GLU A 40 -16.15 3.19 4.66
CA GLU A 40 -14.75 3.32 4.29
C GLU A 40 -14.50 3.36 2.78
N LEU A 41 -15.44 2.87 1.96
CA LEU A 41 -15.40 2.98 0.50
C LEU A 41 -15.52 4.43 0.01
N ILE A 42 -16.10 5.35 0.79
CA ILE A 42 -16.18 6.78 0.44
C ILE A 42 -14.80 7.35 0.10
N SER A 43 -13.80 6.91 0.87
CA SER A 43 -12.39 7.32 0.71
C SER A 43 -11.56 6.34 -0.11
N ALA A 44 -12.14 5.25 -0.60
CA ALA A 44 -11.36 4.22 -1.26
C ALA A 44 -10.89 4.66 -2.65
N GLY A 45 -9.61 4.39 -2.93
CA GLY A 45 -9.06 4.42 -4.27
C GLY A 45 -9.54 3.21 -5.08
N ILE A 46 -9.62 3.39 -6.39
CA ILE A 46 -10.01 2.34 -7.33
C ILE A 46 -8.74 1.94 -8.09
N GLU A 47 -8.30 0.71 -7.91
CA GLU A 47 -7.20 0.12 -8.67
C GLU A 47 -7.80 -0.80 -9.74
N ALA A 48 -7.65 -0.43 -11.01
CA ALA A 48 -8.04 -1.26 -12.13
C ALA A 48 -6.93 -2.27 -12.43
N GLY A 49 -7.24 -3.55 -12.29
CA GLY A 49 -6.37 -4.65 -12.70
C GLY A 49 -6.35 -4.84 -14.22
N GLU A 50 -5.41 -5.68 -14.66
CA GLU A 50 -5.36 -6.14 -16.04
C GLU A 50 -6.57 -7.02 -16.37
N VAL A 51 -6.99 -6.99 -17.63
CA VAL A 51 -7.98 -7.95 -18.13
C VAL A 51 -7.29 -9.30 -18.30
N ARG A 52 -7.74 -10.32 -17.56
CA ARG A 52 -7.27 -11.70 -17.66
C ARG A 52 -8.46 -12.61 -17.89
N ASP A 53 -8.35 -13.49 -18.89
CA ASP A 53 -9.39 -14.47 -19.22
C ASP A 53 -10.80 -13.87 -19.41
N GLY A 54 -10.87 -12.68 -20.02
CA GLY A 54 -12.13 -11.96 -20.23
C GLY A 54 -12.72 -11.35 -18.96
N THR A 55 -11.98 -11.32 -17.85
CA THR A 55 -12.39 -10.70 -16.59
C THR A 55 -11.45 -9.56 -16.21
N GLN A 56 -12.01 -8.42 -15.80
CA GLN A 56 -11.26 -7.31 -15.23
C GLN A 56 -11.55 -7.17 -13.74
N GLU A 57 -10.51 -7.27 -12.92
CA GLU A 57 -10.62 -7.08 -11.47
C GLU A 57 -10.48 -5.59 -11.13
N PHE A 58 -11.43 -5.04 -10.37
CA PHE A 58 -11.36 -3.71 -9.77
C PHE A 58 -11.23 -3.87 -8.26
N VAL A 59 -10.13 -3.38 -7.70
CA VAL A 59 -9.87 -3.47 -6.26
C VAL A 59 -10.12 -2.11 -5.63
N PHE A 60 -11.05 -2.06 -4.69
CA PHE A 60 -11.24 -0.90 -3.83
C PHE A 60 -10.27 -0.99 -2.66
N ARG A 61 -9.31 -0.07 -2.62
CA ARG A 61 -8.35 0.02 -1.52
C ARG A 61 -8.63 1.26 -0.69
N LYS A 62 -8.65 1.08 0.62
CA LYS A 62 -8.72 2.20 1.56
C LYS A 62 -7.55 3.16 1.26
N ALA A 63 -7.85 4.41 0.92
CA ALA A 63 -6.81 5.39 0.69
C ALA A 63 -6.13 5.70 2.03
N VAL A 64 -4.93 5.17 2.21
CA VAL A 64 -4.02 5.64 3.26
C VAL A 64 -3.33 6.90 2.73
N GLY A 65 -3.28 7.96 3.54
CA GLY A 65 -2.83 9.28 3.09
C GLY A 65 -1.48 9.22 2.38
N THR A 66 -1.46 9.47 1.06
CA THR A 66 -0.25 9.46 0.22
C THR A 66 0.47 10.82 0.19
N LYS A 67 0.09 11.74 1.08
CA LYS A 67 0.67 13.08 1.17
C LYS A 67 2.17 12.96 1.46
N GLY A 68 2.99 13.44 0.51
CA GLY A 68 4.46 13.41 0.58
C GLY A 68 5.14 12.34 -0.29
N ALA A 69 4.41 11.42 -0.94
CA ALA A 69 5.05 10.31 -1.67
C ALA A 69 5.74 10.72 -2.99
N ALA A 70 5.14 11.64 -3.77
CA ALA A 70 5.53 11.84 -5.17
C ALA A 70 6.76 12.74 -5.42
N LEU A 71 6.90 13.85 -4.68
CA LEU A 71 7.99 14.84 -4.86
C LEU A 71 9.02 14.81 -3.71
N GLU A 72 8.58 14.43 -2.53
CA GLU A 72 9.43 14.36 -1.32
C GLU A 72 10.30 13.10 -1.32
N GLY A 73 9.84 12.00 -1.94
CA GLY A 73 10.61 10.75 -2.05
C GLY A 73 11.98 10.94 -2.72
N LEU A 74 12.06 11.76 -3.78
CA LEU A 74 13.31 12.04 -4.49
C LEU A 74 14.28 12.88 -3.63
N ARG A 75 13.77 13.91 -2.95
CA ARG A 75 14.58 14.75 -2.05
C ARG A 75 15.10 13.97 -0.85
N ILE A 76 14.23 13.19 -0.21
CA ILE A 76 14.60 12.35 0.93
C ILE A 76 15.61 11.28 0.49
N ALA A 77 15.43 10.66 -0.68
CA ALA A 77 16.40 9.71 -1.22
C ALA A 77 17.76 10.34 -1.50
N ALA A 78 17.80 11.58 -2.02
CA ALA A 78 19.03 12.33 -2.24
C ALA A 78 19.75 12.67 -0.93
N VAL A 79 19.01 13.15 0.08
CA VAL A 79 19.54 13.43 1.42
C VAL A 79 20.08 12.15 2.07
N ARG A 80 19.35 11.03 1.94
CA ARG A 80 19.79 9.72 2.48
C ARG A 80 21.09 9.24 1.84
N ARG A 81 21.23 9.36 0.51
CA ARG A 81 22.49 9.02 -0.18
C ARG A 81 23.64 9.87 0.32
N ARG A 82 23.41 11.17 0.49
CA ARG A 82 24.43 12.10 1.01
C ARG A 82 24.88 11.71 2.43
N ALA A 83 23.94 11.48 3.33
CA ALA A 83 24.23 11.06 4.69
C ALA A 83 25.00 9.72 4.74
N ALA A 84 24.71 8.78 3.83
CA ALA A 84 25.44 7.51 3.74
C ALA A 84 26.90 7.68 3.28
N ILE A 85 27.16 8.56 2.31
CA ILE A 85 28.52 8.88 1.84
C ILE A 85 29.33 9.52 2.98
N GLU A 86 28.72 10.44 3.73
CA GLU A 86 29.35 11.11 4.86
C GLU A 86 29.65 10.15 6.02
N ALA A 87 28.73 9.24 6.33
CA ALA A 87 28.94 8.20 7.34
C ALA A 87 30.06 7.22 6.98
N GLN A 88 30.35 7.02 5.69
CA GLN A 88 31.47 6.20 5.21
C GLN A 88 32.82 6.95 5.23
N GLY A 89 32.85 8.20 5.69
CA GLY A 89 34.05 9.04 5.67
C GLY A 89 34.46 9.52 4.27
N LEU A 90 33.61 9.28 3.27
CA LEU A 90 33.82 9.69 1.88
C LEU A 90 33.21 11.07 1.58
N GLY A 91 32.41 11.62 2.50
CA GLY A 91 31.85 12.96 2.46
C GLY A 91 32.56 13.85 3.46
N GLY A 92 33.40 14.78 3.00
CA GLY A 92 34.20 15.66 3.86
C GLY A 92 33.91 17.15 3.69
N THR A 93 32.86 17.52 2.95
CA THR A 93 32.69 18.91 2.49
C THR A 93 31.59 19.70 3.21
N GLU A 94 30.66 19.06 3.94
CA GLU A 94 29.50 19.75 4.56
C GLU A 94 29.57 19.80 6.10
N ALA A 95 30.15 20.88 6.64
CA ALA A 95 30.31 21.08 8.08
C ALA A 95 28.99 21.04 8.89
N THR A 96 27.86 21.37 8.25
CA THR A 96 26.53 21.38 8.87
C THR A 96 26.00 19.96 9.11
N LEU A 97 26.22 19.04 8.17
CA LEU A 97 25.76 17.66 8.28
C LEU A 97 26.59 16.90 9.32
N CYS A 98 27.93 17.03 9.28
CA CYS A 98 28.84 16.56 10.32
C CYS A 98 28.41 16.99 11.73
N ARG A 99 28.13 18.29 11.92
CA ARG A 99 27.68 18.83 13.21
C ARG A 99 26.35 18.24 13.67
N SER A 100 25.43 18.04 12.73
CA SER A 100 24.13 17.43 13.02
C SER A 100 24.28 15.97 13.44
N LEU A 101 25.12 15.20 12.73
CA LEU A 101 25.42 13.79 13.04
C LEU A 101 26.17 13.61 14.37
N GLN A 102 26.92 14.62 14.82
CA GLN A 102 27.59 14.60 16.12
C GLN A 102 26.65 14.95 17.28
N ASN A 103 25.43 15.45 17.02
CA ASN A 103 24.49 15.82 18.06
C ASN A 103 23.81 14.58 18.66
N HIS A 104 24.21 14.21 19.88
CA HIS A 104 23.67 13.03 20.58
C HIS A 104 22.15 13.06 20.75
N ARG A 105 21.53 14.23 20.96
CA ARG A 105 20.06 14.33 21.10
C ARG A 105 19.35 14.04 19.79
N ALA A 106 19.88 14.54 18.68
CA ALA A 106 19.35 14.27 17.34
C ALA A 106 19.46 12.77 17.02
N ASN A 107 20.61 12.15 17.33
CA ASN A 107 20.81 10.72 17.14
C ASN A 107 19.89 9.86 18.00
N ALA A 108 19.72 10.21 19.29
CA ALA A 108 18.83 9.48 20.19
C ALA A 108 17.37 9.53 19.69
N CYS A 109 16.90 10.70 19.29
CA CYS A 109 15.55 10.86 18.71
C CYS A 109 15.40 10.06 17.41
N ALA A 110 16.37 10.15 16.51
CA ALA A 110 16.35 9.40 15.25
C ALA A 110 16.33 7.87 15.47
N ARG A 111 17.07 7.37 16.47
CA ARG A 111 17.05 5.95 16.86
C ARG A 111 15.69 5.53 17.40
N ALA A 112 15.13 6.28 18.36
CA ALA A 112 13.83 5.98 18.94
C ALA A 112 12.72 5.95 17.86
N LEU A 113 12.73 6.88 16.92
CA LEU A 113 11.80 6.88 15.79
C LEU A 113 12.00 5.68 14.86
N SER A 114 13.25 5.30 14.61
CA SER A 114 13.57 4.13 13.77
C SER A 114 13.07 2.83 14.41
N GLU A 115 13.27 2.67 15.72
CA GLU A 115 12.77 1.54 16.51
C GLU A 115 11.24 1.48 16.49
N PHE A 116 10.57 2.61 16.69
CA PHE A 116 9.11 2.70 16.62
C PHE A 116 8.59 2.28 15.24
N VAL A 117 9.18 2.78 14.16
CA VAL A 117 8.77 2.42 12.79
C VAL A 117 8.99 0.92 12.53
N GLN A 118 10.14 0.37 12.94
CA GLN A 118 10.41 -1.06 12.81
C GLN A 118 9.37 -1.88 13.58
N HIS A 119 9.07 -1.52 14.82
CA HIS A 119 8.07 -2.19 15.64
C HIS A 119 6.70 -2.24 14.96
N ASN A 120 6.20 -1.09 14.46
CA ASN A 120 4.91 -1.04 13.77
C ASN A 120 4.89 -1.85 12.47
N LEU A 121 5.96 -1.78 11.66
CA LEU A 121 6.07 -2.56 10.42
C LEU A 121 6.14 -4.07 10.68
N HIS A 122 6.68 -4.49 11.82
CA HIS A 122 6.67 -5.89 12.25
C HIS A 122 5.28 -6.30 12.75
N ALA A 123 4.63 -5.49 13.58
CA ALA A 123 3.27 -5.74 14.07
C ALA A 123 2.27 -5.89 12.91
N GLN A 124 2.28 -4.96 11.96
CA GLN A 124 1.37 -5.01 10.80
C GLN A 124 1.62 -6.24 9.91
N ARG A 125 2.88 -6.67 9.77
CA ARG A 125 3.21 -7.92 9.06
C ARG A 125 2.72 -9.16 9.79
N GLN A 126 2.78 -9.16 11.12
CA GLN A 126 2.25 -10.25 11.94
C GLN A 126 0.73 -10.33 11.85
N GLU A 127 0.01 -9.21 11.95
CA GLU A 127 -1.45 -9.18 11.76
C GLU A 127 -1.86 -9.76 10.39
N HIS A 128 -1.23 -9.30 9.30
CA HIS A 128 -1.49 -9.85 7.97
C HIS A 128 -1.11 -11.34 7.82
N ALA A 129 -0.11 -11.82 8.57
CA ALA A 129 0.25 -13.23 8.58
C ALA A 129 -0.73 -14.06 9.41
N GLU A 130 -1.18 -13.56 10.55
CA GLU A 130 -2.22 -14.18 11.36
C GLU A 130 -3.55 -14.27 10.60
N ASP A 131 -3.97 -13.22 9.89
CA ASP A 131 -5.15 -13.25 9.03
C ASP A 131 -5.05 -14.32 7.93
N ARG A 132 -3.84 -14.58 7.39
CA ARG A 132 -3.59 -15.67 6.43
C ARG A 132 -3.64 -17.06 7.07
N VAL A 133 -3.19 -17.18 8.31
CA VAL A 133 -3.16 -18.45 9.06
C VAL A 133 -4.53 -18.76 9.68
N ARG A 134 -5.38 -17.76 9.93
CA ARG A 134 -6.75 -17.88 10.44
C ARG A 134 -7.78 -18.23 9.35
N LEU A 135 -7.41 -19.00 8.32
CA LEU A 135 -8.33 -19.94 7.70
C LEU A 135 -8.31 -21.19 8.61
N PRO A 136 -9.22 -21.32 9.60
CA PRO A 136 -9.19 -22.49 10.47
C PRO A 136 -9.29 -23.74 9.60
N SER A 137 -8.39 -24.70 9.83
CA SER A 137 -8.30 -25.98 9.12
C SER A 137 -9.63 -26.73 9.02
N SER A 138 -10.62 -26.38 9.85
CA SER A 138 -12.01 -26.87 9.80
C SER A 138 -12.82 -26.37 8.60
N LEU A 139 -12.31 -25.42 7.80
CA LEU A 139 -12.91 -24.92 6.57
C LEU A 139 -12.27 -25.49 5.29
N LEU A 140 -11.23 -26.31 5.42
CA LEU A 140 -10.71 -27.09 4.30
C LEU A 140 -11.68 -28.27 4.08
N ALA A 141 -12.34 -28.31 2.93
CA ALA A 141 -13.17 -29.44 2.54
C ALA A 141 -12.35 -30.74 2.65
N PRO A 142 -12.90 -31.82 3.24
CA PRO A 142 -12.20 -33.10 3.28
C PRO A 142 -11.88 -33.53 1.85
N LEU A 143 -10.60 -33.81 1.59
CA LEU A 143 -10.13 -34.32 0.30
C LEU A 143 -10.76 -35.70 0.05
N PRO A 144 -11.22 -35.99 -1.18
CA PRO A 144 -11.80 -37.29 -1.55
C PRO A 144 -10.76 -38.42 -1.58
#